data_AF-A0A6L9ZBN9-F1
#
_entry.id   AF-A0A6L9ZBN9-F1
#
_cell.length_a   1.000
_cell.length_b   1.000
_cell.length_c   1.000
_cell.angle_alpha   90.00
_cell.angle_beta   90.00
_cell.angle_gamma   90.00
#
_symmetry.space_group_name_H-M   'P 1'
#
loop_
_entity.id
_entity.type
_entity.pdbx_description
1 polymer ?
#
loop_
_entity_poly.entity_id
_entity_poly.type
_entity_poly.pdbx_seq_one_letter_code
_entity_poly.pdbx_strand_id
1 'polypeptide(L)' 'MQPRRIARELALLSISQMPNSPERLDTQQLNNLVLAAVRTLTGEIQEALETAAAELKRGSDRILESETRATDVRSARA' A
#
# COMPACT_ATOMS: atom_id res chain seq x y z
N MET A 1 5.23 -1.94 0.98
CA MET A 1 4.51 -3.16 0.56
C MET A 1 4.36 -3.15 -0.96
N GLN A 2 4.74 -4.22 -1.68
CA GLN A 2 4.60 -4.25 -3.15
C GLN A 2 3.16 -4.61 -3.55
N PRO A 3 2.43 -3.80 -4.33
CA PRO A 3 1.04 -4.07 -4.75
C PRO A 3 0.86 -5.45 -5.41
N ARG A 4 1.88 -5.89 -6.15
CA ARG A 4 1.91 -7.20 -6.83
C ARG A 4 1.92 -8.37 -5.84
N ARG A 5 2.54 -8.20 -4.66
CA ARG A 5 2.57 -9.21 -3.61
C ARG A 5 1.21 -9.35 -2.96
N ILE A 6 0.56 -8.23 -2.65
CA ILE A 6 -0.79 -8.17 -2.08
C ILE A 6 -1.81 -8.80 -3.03
N ALA A 7 -1.80 -8.42 -4.31
CA ALA A 7 -2.69 -9.01 -5.31
C ALA A 7 -2.51 -10.55 -5.42
N ARG A 8 -1.27 -11.02 -5.27
CA ARG A 8 -0.95 -12.46 -5.26
C ARG A 8 -1.46 -13.16 -4.00
N GLU A 9 -1.27 -12.58 -2.82
CA GLU A 9 -1.76 -13.13 -1.56
C GLU A 9 -3.30 -13.14 -1.52
N LEU A 10 -3.93 -12.07 -2.02
CA LEU A 10 -5.37 -11.99 -2.18
C LEU A 10 -5.92 -13.04 -3.14
N ALA A 11 -5.25 -13.27 -4.27
CA ALA A 11 -5.62 -14.31 -5.21
C ALA A 11 -5.48 -15.71 -4.59
N LEU A 12 -4.39 -15.98 -3.88
CA LEU A 12 -4.17 -17.26 -3.19
C LEU A 12 -5.21 -17.51 -2.09
N LEU A 13 -5.52 -16.49 -1.29
CA LEU A 13 -6.57 -16.56 -0.28
C LEU A 13 -7.94 -16.80 -0.92
N SER A 14 -8.26 -16.06 -1.98
CA SER A 14 -9.50 -16.21 -2.74
C SER A 14 -9.65 -17.62 -3.30
N ILE A 15 -8.58 -18.20 -3.86
CA ILE A 15 -8.54 -19.58 -4.35
C ILE A 15 -8.78 -20.59 -3.23
N SER A 16 -8.18 -20.38 -2.05
CA SER A 16 -8.36 -21.30 -0.91
C SER A 16 -9.79 -21.29 -0.33
N GLN A 17 -10.57 -20.24 -0.60
CA GLN A 17 -11.96 -20.11 -0.16
C GLN A 17 -12.97 -20.51 -1.24
N MET A 18 -12.53 -20.85 -2.44
CA MET A 18 -13.41 -21.36 -3.49
C MET A 18 -13.77 -22.84 -3.23
N PRO A 19 -15.01 -23.26 -3.54
CA PRO A 19 -15.35 -24.67 -3.55
C PRO A 19 -14.43 -25.46 -4.50
N ASN A 20 -13.98 -26.64 -4.08
CA ASN A 20 -13.15 -27.54 -4.91
C ASN A 20 -13.84 -28.02 -6.22
N SER A 21 -15.10 -27.65 -6.43
CA SER A 21 -15.89 -27.98 -7.61
C SER A 21 -16.43 -26.67 -8.22
N PRO A 22 -15.88 -26.19 -9.35
CA PRO A 22 -16.31 -24.92 -9.94
C PRO A 22 -17.76 -24.93 -10.42
N GLU A 23 -18.39 -26.09 -10.65
CA GLU A 23 -19.83 -26.18 -10.96
C GLU A 23 -20.73 -25.84 -9.76
N ARG A 24 -20.16 -25.75 -8.55
CA ARG A 24 -20.86 -25.40 -7.31
C ARG A 24 -20.70 -23.94 -6.90
N LEU A 25 -19.97 -23.14 -7.68
CA LEU A 25 -19.84 -21.70 -7.46
C LEU A 25 -21.15 -21.01 -7.86
N ASP A 26 -21.96 -20.69 -6.87
CA ASP A 26 -23.14 -19.86 -7.09
C ASP A 26 -22.71 -18.41 -7.42
N THR A 27 -23.52 -17.72 -8.22
CA THR A 27 -23.31 -16.33 -8.64
C THR A 27 -23.15 -15.41 -7.42
N GLN A 28 -23.87 -15.69 -6.33
CA GLN A 28 -23.75 -14.94 -5.08
C GLN A 28 -22.38 -15.12 -4.43
N GLN A 29 -21.79 -16.31 -4.47
CA GLN A 29 -20.45 -16.57 -3.93
C GLN A 29 -19.37 -15.85 -4.73
N LEU A 30 -19.49 -15.84 -6.07
CA LEU A 30 -18.59 -15.09 -6.93
C LEU A 30 -18.66 -13.58 -6.65
N ASN A 31 -19.87 -13.03 -6.53
CA ASN A 31 -20.07 -11.62 -6.20
C ASN A 31 -19.47 -11.26 -4.83
N ASN A 32 -19.65 -12.13 -3.83
CA ASN A 32 -19.05 -11.94 -2.51
C ASN A 32 -17.52 -11.97 -2.56
N LEU A 33 -16.93 -12.84 -3.37
CA LEU A 33 -15.49 -12.93 -3.57
C LEU A 33 -14.93 -11.66 -4.20
N VAL A 34 -15.55 -11.18 -5.28
CA VAL A 34 -15.16 -9.94 -5.96
C VAL A 34 -15.29 -8.75 -5.01
N LEU A 35 -16.37 -8.66 -4.24
CA LEU A 35 -16.57 -7.60 -3.27
C LEU A 35 -15.51 -7.62 -2.16
N ALA A 36 -15.17 -8.80 -1.63
CA ALA A 36 -14.10 -8.96 -0.65
C ALA A 36 -12.75 -8.52 -1.24
N ALA A 37 -12.44 -8.95 -2.47
CA ALA A 37 -11.21 -8.58 -3.15
C ALA A 37 -11.08 -7.06 -3.35
N VAL A 38 -12.15 -6.39 -3.82
CA VAL A 38 -12.16 -4.93 -4.00
C VAL A 38 -11.98 -4.21 -2.66
N ARG A 39 -12.65 -4.65 -1.60
CA ARG A 39 -12.51 -4.05 -0.26
C ARG A 39 -11.08 -4.18 0.27
N THR A 40 -10.47 -5.36 0.14
CA THR A 40 -9.08 -5.56 0.58
C THR A 40 -8.12 -4.69 -0.22
N LEU A 41 -8.23 -4.68 -1.55
CA LEU A 41 -7.38 -3.82 -2.39
C LEU A 41 -7.54 -2.33 -2.06
N THR A 42 -8.76 -1.89 -1.71
CA THR A 42 -9.02 -0.51 -1.30
C THR A 42 -8.28 -0.16 0.00
N GLY A 43 -8.36 -1.02 1.02
CA GLY A 43 -7.63 -0.82 2.28
C GLY A 43 -6.12 -0.76 2.10
N GLU A 44 -5.58 -1.64 1.25
CA GLU A 44 -4.15 -1.70 0.96
C GLU A 44 -3.65 -0.46 0.20
N ILE A 45 -4.45 0.07 -0.73
CA ILE A 45 -4.14 1.34 -1.41
C ILE A 45 -4.14 2.49 -0.41
N GLN A 46 -5.10 2.51 0.52
CA GLN A 46 -5.15 3.54 1.56
C GLN A 46 -3.89 3.51 2.43
N GLU A 47 -3.48 2.33 2.91
CA GLU A 47 -2.24 2.17 3.71
C GLU A 47 -0.99 2.58 2.92
N ALA A 48 -0.92 2.24 1.64
CA ALA A 48 0.18 2.64 0.76
C ALA A 48 0.25 4.17 0.59
N LEU A 49 -0.89 4.83 0.42
CA LEU A 49 -0.97 6.29 0.33
C LEU A 49 -0.58 6.97 1.64
N GLU A 50 -1.04 6.46 2.78
CA GLU A 50 -0.67 6.96 4.11
C GLU A 50 0.85 6.84 4.35
N THR A 51 1.42 5.69 3.98
CA THR A 51 2.88 5.47 4.06
C THR A 51 3.64 6.45 3.17
N ALA A 52 3.22 6.61 1.92
CA ALA A 52 3.85 7.53 0.97
C ALA A 52 3.77 8.99 1.45
N ALA A 53 2.63 9.41 2.00
CA ALA A 53 2.47 10.74 2.57
C ALA A 53 3.41 10.97 3.77
N ALA A 54 3.56 9.98 4.65
CA ALA A 54 4.48 10.05 5.79
C ALA A 54 5.96 10.09 5.34
N GLU A 55 6.32 9.35 4.31
CA GLU A 55 7.67 9.41 3.69
C GLU A 55 7.93 10.76 3.04
N LEU A 56 6.96 11.30 2.29
CA LEU A 56 7.07 12.60 1.64
C LEU A 56 7.26 13.72 2.68
N LYS A 57 6.49 13.70 3.77
CA LYS A 57 6.63 14.67 4.86
C LYS A 57 8.02 14.61 5.49
N ARG A 58 8.49 13.40 5.84
CA ARG A 58 9.85 13.22 6.38
C ARG A 58 10.94 13.68 5.40
N GLY A 59 10.74 13.43 4.10
CA GLY A 59 11.62 13.93 3.05
C GLY A 59 11.68 15.46 3.02
N SER A 60 10.52 16.11 3.08
CA SER A 60 10.40 17.57 3.13
C SER A 60 11.08 18.15 4.38
N ASP A 61 10.83 17.57 5.56
CA ASP A 61 11.42 18.03 6.82
C ASP A 61 12.96 17.93 6.78
N ARG A 62 13.50 16.83 6.22
CA ARG A 62 14.95 16.64 6.05
C ARG A 62 15.58 17.62 5.05
N ILE A 63 14.88 17.95 3.97
CA ILE A 63 15.35 18.96 3.01
C ILE A 63 15.43 20.32 3.71
N LEU A 64 14.39 20.70 4.46
CA LEU A 64 14.35 21.96 5.20
C LEU A 64 15.46 22.05 6.27
N GLU A 65 15.71 20.96 7.00
CA GLU A 65 16.83 20.88 7.93
C GLU A 65 18.19 20.98 7.22
N SER A 66 18.33 20.34 6.05
CA SER A 66 19.56 20.41 5.25
C SER A 66 19.80 21.80 4.66
N GLU A 67 18.75 22.50 4.20
CA GLU A 67 18.85 23.87 3.66
C GLU A 67 19.22 24.88 4.75
N THR A 68 18.62 24.77 5.93
CA THR A 68 18.94 25.63 7.08
C THR A 68 20.37 25.41 7.60
N ARG A 69 20.90 24.17 7.55
CA ARG A 69 22.31 23.88 7.88
C ARG A 69 23.29 24.28 6.77
N ALA A 70 22.88 24.25 5.49
CA ALA A 70 23.74 24.65 4.37
C ALA A 70 24.09 26.15 4.42
N THR A 71 23.19 26.99 4.95
CA THR A 71 23.46 28.40 5.23
C THR A 71 24.55 28.64 6.29
N ASP A 72 24.81 27.67 7.18
CA ASP A 72 25.82 27.75 8.24
C ASP A 72 27.22 27.24 7.84
N VAL A 73 27.42 26.69 6.63
CA VAL A 73 28.77 26.24 6.23
C VAL A 73 29.74 27.42 6.06
N ARG A 74 29.22 28.63 5.83
CA ARG A 74 30.01 29.88 5.85
C ARG A 74 30.26 30.43 7.26
N SER A 75 29.42 30.13 8.26
CA SER A 75 29.67 30.50 9.66
C SER A 75 30.64 29.51 10.34
N ALA A 76 30.64 28.24 9.93
CA ALA A 76 31.55 27.20 10.43
C ALA A 76 33.01 27.31 9.93
N ARG A 77 33.31 28.30 9.06
CA ARG A 77 34.66 28.61 8.57
C ARG A 77 35.24 29.92 9.12
N ALA A 78 34.49 30.64 9.96
CA ALA A 78 34.94 31.86 10.64
C ALA A 78 35.54 31.54 12.02
#